data_AF-A0A1E5GJA4-F1
#
_entry.id   AF-A0A1E5GJA4-F1
#
_cell.length_a   1.000
_cell.length_b   1.000
_cell.length_c   1.000
_cell.angle_alpha   90.00
_cell.angle_beta   90.00
_cell.angle_gamma   90.00
#
_symmetry.space_group_name_H-M   'P 1'
#
loop_
_entity.id
_entity.type
_entity.pdbx_description
1 polymer ?
#
loop_
_entity_poly.entity_id
_entity_poly.type
_entity_poly.pdbx_seq_one_letter_code
_entity_poly.pdbx_strand_id
1 'polypeptide(L)'
;MKELNVYQDVKKQQKVARTELLCILNTVPDWQSNSEVIVKIQQLGEILTGSSFLDQDYKKVEINKELYVKYFRYGLSQTEIAKKFSVTNVELCMWRELNNL
;
A
#
# COMPACT_ATOMS: atom_id res chain seq x y z
N MET A 1 1.21 -24.11 12.57
CA MET A 1 0.56 -23.51 13.76
C MET A 1 1.04 -22.10 14.12
N LYS A 2 2.24 -21.64 13.72
CA LYS A 2 2.72 -20.29 14.09
C LYS A 2 2.04 -19.14 13.33
N GLU A 3 1.65 -19.34 12.08
CA GLU A 3 1.09 -18.27 11.21
C GLU A 3 -0.32 -17.80 11.61
N LEU A 4 -1.14 -18.69 12.19
CA LEU A 4 -2.49 -18.36 12.65
C LEU A 4 -2.50 -17.39 13.84
N ASN A 5 -1.47 -17.47 14.69
CA ASN A 5 -1.34 -16.63 15.88
C ASN A 5 -0.94 -15.19 15.50
N VAL A 6 -0.05 -15.04 14.51
CA VAL A 6 0.37 -13.74 13.97
C VAL A 6 -0.80 -13.01 13.30
N TYR A 7 -1.63 -13.72 12.52
CA TYR A 7 -2.78 -13.12 11.83
C TYR A 7 -3.85 -12.59 12.81
N GLN A 8 -4.08 -13.30 13.91
CA GLN A 8 -5.03 -12.86 14.93
C GLN A 8 -4.55 -11.61 15.67
N ASP A 9 -3.23 -11.50 15.91
CA ASP A 9 -2.63 -10.34 16.57
C ASP A 9 -2.67 -9.09 15.69
N VAL A 10 -2.36 -9.22 14.39
CA VAL A 10 -2.46 -8.11 13.42
C VAL A 10 -3.89 -7.55 13.34
N LYS A 11 -4.90 -8.43 13.27
CA LYS A 11 -6.31 -7.98 13.27
C LYS A 11 -6.70 -7.23 14.54
N LYS A 12 -6.16 -7.65 15.69
CA LYS A 12 -6.41 -6.99 16.98
C LYS A 12 -5.78 -5.60 17.00
N GLN A 13 -4.53 -5.47 16.56
CA GLN A 13 -3.82 -4.19 16.47
C GLN A 13 -4.51 -3.22 15.52
N GLN A 14 -4.95 -3.68 14.34
CA GLN A 14 -5.72 -2.88 13.39
C GLN A 14 -7.05 -2.38 13.99
N LYS A 15 -7.74 -3.23 14.77
CA LYS A 15 -8.99 -2.82 15.43
C LYS A 15 -8.75 -1.70 16.46
N VAL A 16 -7.68 -1.82 17.25
CA VAL A 16 -7.29 -0.79 18.22
C VAL A 16 -6.94 0.51 17.50
N ALA A 17 -6.08 0.44 16.47
CA ALA A 17 -5.66 1.60 15.70
C ALA A 17 -6.85 2.32 15.03
N ARG A 18 -7.83 1.58 14.51
CA ARG A 18 -9.06 2.16 13.92
C ARG A 18 -9.88 2.91 14.95
N THR A 19 -9.99 2.35 16.16
CA THR A 19 -10.77 2.95 17.24
C THR A 19 -10.11 4.26 17.71
N GLU A 20 -8.79 4.24 17.86
CA GLU A 20 -8.03 5.42 18.29
C GLU A 20 -8.02 6.52 17.23
N LEU A 21 -7.86 6.16 15.94
CA LEU A 21 -7.95 7.12 14.84
C LEU A 21 -9.33 7.79 14.81
N LEU A 22 -10.41 7.01 14.92
CA LEU A 22 -11.77 7.57 14.98
C LEU A 22 -11.98 8.45 16.21
N CYS A 23 -11.39 8.10 17.35
CA CYS A 23 -11.45 8.94 18.54
C CYS A 23 -10.80 10.30 18.28
N ILE A 24 -9.57 10.32 17.75
CA ILE A 24 -8.84 11.56 17.44
C ILE A 24 -9.65 12.43 16.47
N LEU A 25 -10.10 11.85 15.34
CA LEU A 25 -10.81 12.60 14.30
C LEU A 25 -12.15 13.20 14.77
N ASN A 26 -12.79 12.60 15.78
CA ASN A 26 -14.08 13.06 16.30
C ASN A 26 -13.97 13.93 17.56
N THR A 27 -12.87 13.85 18.31
CA THR A 27 -12.73 14.51 19.62
C THR A 27 -11.74 15.66 19.64
N VAL A 28 -10.78 15.68 18.71
CA VAL A 28 -9.79 16.75 18.59
C VAL A 28 -10.24 17.71 17.48
N PRO A 29 -10.85 18.86 17.81
CA PRO A 29 -11.14 19.88 16.81
C PRO A 29 -9.83 20.44 16.24
N ASP A 30 -9.84 20.79 14.95
CA ASP A 30 -8.71 21.38 14.23
C ASP A 30 -7.40 20.58 14.32
N TRP A 31 -7.50 19.26 14.45
CA TRP A 31 -6.35 18.34 14.56
C TRP A 31 -5.34 18.51 13.41
N GLN A 32 -5.78 19.00 12.25
CA GLN A 32 -4.94 19.28 11.07
C GLN A 32 -3.91 20.39 11.33
N SER A 33 -4.08 21.18 12.39
CA SER A 33 -3.14 22.23 12.79
C SER A 33 -2.18 21.79 13.88
N ASN A 34 -2.35 20.57 14.43
CA ASN A 34 -1.52 20.04 15.50
C ASN A 34 -0.57 18.95 14.97
N SER A 35 0.71 19.28 14.88
CA SER A 35 1.75 18.40 14.34
C SER A 35 1.88 17.07 15.08
N GLU A 36 1.68 17.04 16.40
CA GLU A 36 1.77 15.80 17.19
C GLU A 36 0.59 14.88 16.87
N VAL A 37 -0.60 15.46 16.73
CA VAL A 37 -1.81 14.71 16.38
C VAL A 37 -1.71 14.16 14.95
N ILE A 38 -1.15 14.93 14.03
CA ILE A 38 -0.88 14.48 12.65
C ILE A 38 0.08 13.29 12.64
N VAL A 39 1.21 13.38 13.36
CA VAL A 39 2.18 12.27 13.45
C VAL A 39 1.51 11.01 14.00
N LYS A 40 0.67 11.17 15.04
CA LYS A 40 -0.07 10.05 15.62
C LYS A 40 -1.09 9.44 14.64
N ILE A 41 -1.82 10.27 13.89
CA ILE A 41 -2.73 9.81 12.84
C ILE A 41 -1.98 9.02 11.76
N GLN A 42 -0.80 9.49 11.36
CA GLN A 42 0.06 8.80 10.40
C GLN A 42 0.47 7.41 10.91
N GLN A 43 0.99 7.31 12.14
CA GLN A 43 1.36 6.03 12.76
C GLN A 43 0.19 5.05 12.83
N LEU A 44 -1.02 5.53 13.18
CA LEU A 44 -2.22 4.71 13.19
C LEU A 44 -2.60 4.23 11.78
N GLY A 45 -2.41 5.08 10.77
CA GLY A 45 -2.56 4.74 9.35
C GLY A 45 -1.61 3.63 8.90
N GLU A 46 -0.36 3.63 9.36
CA GLU A 46 0.62 2.59 9.06
C GLU A 46 0.19 1.22 9.58
N ILE A 47 -0.25 1.16 10.84
CA ILE A 47 -0.75 -0.07 11.48
C ILE A 47 -1.97 -0.61 10.71
N LEU A 48 -2.86 0.27 10.25
CA LEU A 48 -4.07 -0.10 9.53
C LEU A 48 -3.80 -0.63 8.13
N THR A 49 -2.86 -0.01 7.42
CA THR A 49 -2.50 -0.39 6.04
C THR A 49 -1.54 -1.58 6.00
N GLY A 50 -0.89 -1.90 7.12
CA GLY A 50 0.17 -2.91 7.17
C GLY A 50 1.42 -2.48 6.41
N SER A 51 1.50 -1.20 6.05
CA SER A 51 2.66 -0.55 5.45
C SER A 51 3.16 0.49 6.44
N SER A 52 4.36 0.29 6.95
CA SER A 52 5.18 1.39 7.45
C SER A 52 5.20 2.46 6.34
N PHE A 53 4.76 3.70 6.59
CA PHE A 53 4.89 4.79 5.63
C PHE A 53 6.38 5.14 5.47
N LEU A 54 7.23 4.72 6.41
CA LEU A 54 8.69 4.70 6.28
C LEU A 54 9.22 3.55 5.40
N ASP A 55 8.40 2.53 5.09
CA ASP A 55 8.63 1.55 4.01
C ASP A 55 8.09 2.07 2.66
N GLN A 56 7.92 3.39 2.52
CA GLN A 56 7.91 4.04 1.20
C GLN A 56 9.33 4.13 0.59
N ASP A 57 10.26 3.28 1.03
CA ASP A 57 11.09 2.62 0.03
C ASP A 57 10.13 1.86 -0.88
N TYR A 58 9.73 2.52 -1.98
CA TYR A 58 9.21 1.91 -3.17
C TYR A 58 9.73 0.49 -3.21
N LYS A 59 8.85 -0.48 -2.91
CA LYS A 59 9.13 -1.86 -3.27
C LYS A 59 9.16 -1.77 -4.79
N LYS A 60 10.34 -1.47 -5.33
CA LYS A 60 10.58 -1.18 -6.73
C LYS A 60 10.38 -2.52 -7.38
N VAL A 61 9.12 -2.85 -7.65
CA VAL A 61 8.78 -4.01 -8.43
C VAL A 61 9.41 -3.72 -9.77
N GLU A 62 10.56 -4.34 -9.99
CA GLU A 62 11.32 -4.14 -11.20
C GLU A 62 10.57 -4.88 -12.31
N ILE A 63 9.66 -4.14 -12.97
CA ILE A 63 9.00 -4.63 -14.16
C ILE A 63 10.08 -4.78 -15.22
N ASN A 64 10.47 -6.03 -15.48
CA ASN A 64 11.43 -6.34 -16.54
C ASN A 64 10.79 -6.01 -17.89
N LYS A 65 11.41 -5.06 -18.62
CA LYS A 65 10.91 -4.55 -19.90
C LYS A 65 10.77 -5.63 -20.97
N GLU A 66 11.73 -6.53 -21.06
CA GLU A 66 11.69 -7.63 -22.04
C GLU A 66 10.54 -8.58 -21.75
N LEU A 67 10.32 -8.89 -20.47
CA LEU A 67 9.24 -9.75 -20.04
C LEU A 67 7.87 -9.10 -20.25
N TYR A 68 7.74 -7.79 -19.99
CA TYR A 68 6.55 -7.02 -20.31
C TYR A 68 6.23 -7.08 -21.82
N VAL A 69 7.21 -6.76 -22.67
CA VAL A 69 7.03 -6.79 -24.14
C VAL A 69 6.66 -8.19 -24.63
N LYS A 70 7.26 -9.23 -24.04
CA LYS A 70 6.91 -10.62 -24.34
C LYS A 70 5.45 -10.92 -24.01
N TYR A 71 4.96 -10.56 -22.82
CA TYR A 71 3.56 -10.75 -22.44
C TYR A 71 2.59 -9.95 -23.32
N PHE A 72 2.95 -8.71 -23.64
CA PHE A 72 2.16 -7.87 -24.54
C PHE A 72 2.06 -8.49 -25.94
N ARG A 73 3.17 -9.00 -26.49
CA ARG A 73 3.20 -9.70 -27.79
C ARG A 73 2.40 -11.01 -27.79
N TYR A 74 2.25 -11.67 -26.64
CA TYR A 74 1.35 -12.82 -26.49
C TYR A 74 -0.14 -12.43 -26.39
N GLY A 75 -0.47 -11.14 -26.45
CA GLY A 75 -1.84 -10.66 -26.41
C GLY A 75 -2.45 -10.63 -25.02
N LEU A 76 -1.64 -10.68 -23.95
CA LEU A 76 -2.15 -10.52 -22.58
C LEU A 76 -2.68 -9.10 -22.40
N SER A 77 -3.83 -8.99 -21.74
CA SER A 77 -4.38 -7.72 -21.32
C SER A 77 -3.53 -7.08 -20.23
N GLN A 78 -3.60 -5.76 -20.12
CA GLN A 78 -2.88 -5.01 -19.09
C GLN A 78 -3.15 -5.51 -17.67
N THR A 79 -4.40 -5.90 -17.39
CA THR A 79 -4.80 -6.48 -16.10
C THR A 79 -4.13 -7.84 -15.82
N GLU A 80 -3.94 -8.66 -16.84
CA GLU A 80 -3.23 -9.94 -16.70
C GLU A 80 -1.73 -9.73 -16.50
N ILE A 81 -1.15 -8.76 -17.21
CA ILE A 81 0.26 -8.39 -17.07
C ILE A 81 0.53 -7.81 -15.68
N ALA A 82 -0.34 -6.93 -15.18
CA ALA A 82 -0.23 -6.34 -13.84
C ALA A 82 -0.23 -7.42 -12.76
N LYS A 83 -1.12 -8.41 -12.89
CA LYS A 83 -1.15 -9.60 -12.02
C LYS A 83 0.15 -10.42 -12.09
N LYS A 84 0.74 -10.59 -13.28
CA LYS A 84 2.03 -11.30 -13.44
C LYS A 84 3.18 -10.60 -12.71
N PHE A 85 3.17 -9.28 -12.70
CA PHE A 85 4.17 -8.47 -11.98
C PHE A 85 3.80 -8.20 -10.52
N SER A 86 2.64 -8.66 -10.04
CA SER A 86 2.12 -8.32 -8.69
C SER A 86 2.04 -6.81 -8.45
N VAL A 87 1.69 -6.05 -9.49
CA VAL A 87 1.46 -4.60 -9.45
C VAL A 87 0.00 -4.29 -9.73
N THR A 88 -0.43 -3.08 -9.39
CA THR A 88 -1.72 -2.54 -9.80
C THR A 88 -1.69 -2.12 -11.28
N ASN A 89 -2.86 -2.00 -11.88
CA ASN A 89 -2.99 -1.47 -13.24
C ASN A 89 -2.44 -0.04 -13.36
N VAL A 90 -2.62 0.78 -12.32
CA VAL A 90 -2.15 2.17 -12.28
C VAL A 90 -0.62 2.22 -12.29
N GLU A 91 0.04 1.40 -11.45
CA GLU A 91 1.50 1.30 -11.43
C GLU A 91 2.06 0.82 -12.77
N LEU A 92 1.40 -0.16 -13.40
CA LEU A 92 1.81 -0.64 -14.72
C LEU A 92 1.63 0.43 -15.81
N CYS A 93 0.54 1.23 -15.78
CA CYS A 93 0.37 2.37 -16.68
C CYS A 93 1.52 3.38 -16.53
N MET A 94 1.78 3.80 -15.29
CA MET A 94 2.82 4.79 -15.01
C MET A 94 4.21 4.28 -15.44
N TRP A 95 4.51 3.00 -15.17
CA TRP A 95 5.77 2.40 -15.60
C TRP A 95 5.92 2.39 -17.13
N ARG A 96 4.84 2.12 -17.88
CA ARG A 96 4.87 2.16 -19.35
C ARG A 96 5.17 3.56 -19.88
N GLU A 97 4.50 4.56 -19.33
CA GLU A 97 4.71 5.97 -19.70
C GLU A 97 6.16 6.39 -19.47
N LEU A 98 6.73 6.01 -18.32
CA LEU A 98 8.13 6.27 -17.98
C LEU A 98 9.14 5.54 -18.91
N ASN A 99 8.73 4.45 -19.55
CA ASN A 99 9.59 3.61 -20.41
C ASN A 99 9.31 3.77 -21.92
N ASN A 100 8.43 4.71 -22.30
CA ASN A 100 7.96 4.96 -23.66
C ASN A 100 7.40 3.69 -24.36
N LEU A 101 6.42 3.01 -23.73
CA LEU A 101 5.81 1.75 -24.18
C LEU A 101 4.28 1.76 -24.35
#